data_AF-A0A1T5BMY8-F1
#
_entry.id   AF-A0A1T5BMY8-F1
#
_cell.length_a   1.000
_cell.length_b   1.000
_cell.length_c   1.000
_cell.angle_alpha   90.00
_cell.angle_beta   90.00
_cell.angle_gamma   90.00
#
_symmetry.space_group_name_H-M   'P 1'
#
loop_
_entity.id
_entity.type
_entity.pdbx_description
1 polymer ?
#
loop_
_entity_poly.entity_id
_entity_poly.type
_entity_poly.pdbx_seq_one_letter_code
_entity_poly.pdbx_strand_id
1 'polypeptide(L)'
;MKRILFFITLLSCFAVIAQKNIYESPNFDDLSSDHNLLAIIPFLTNLDLNEKVSKSEQKRLEQNEGYAVQNALETYFSERSKKKKLPVQFQNIKNTTAILAKNNITYENIDVYTTKQLSEILGVDGIISGTLDLNILLSSGVPTEFSFTDYISGGANYGRIGIKISDGKSGKLLWKYEKEINKKTGKNTTDLIDRMMKLAIRKFPYERERKRDRIKD
;
A
#
# COMPACT_ATOMS: atom_id res chain seq x y z
N MET A 1 -6.33 14.31 -49.60
CA MET A 1 -6.06 13.16 -48.70
C MET A 1 -4.88 13.40 -47.74
N LYS A 2 -3.72 13.92 -48.19
CA LYS A 2 -2.54 14.18 -47.33
C LYS A 2 -2.79 15.16 -46.15
N ARG A 3 -3.66 16.18 -46.35
CA ARG A 3 -4.01 17.15 -45.30
C ARG A 3 -4.91 16.58 -44.19
N ILE A 4 -5.75 15.58 -44.52
CA ILE A 4 -6.62 14.90 -43.54
C ILE A 4 -5.79 13.93 -42.69
N LEU A 5 -4.81 13.24 -43.31
CA LEU A 5 -3.89 12.37 -42.58
C LEU A 5 -3.09 13.16 -41.52
N PHE A 6 -2.66 14.38 -41.84
CA PHE A 6 -1.91 15.24 -40.92
C PHE A 6 -2.73 15.67 -39.69
N PHE A 7 -4.04 15.93 -39.86
CA PHE A 7 -4.92 16.26 -38.73
C PHE A 7 -5.19 15.06 -37.81
N ILE A 8 -5.26 13.83 -38.36
CA ILE A 8 -5.43 12.60 -37.57
C ILE A 8 -4.17 12.30 -36.74
N THR A 9 -2.97 12.55 -37.29
CA THR A 9 -1.71 12.38 -36.54
C THR A 9 -1.47 13.46 -35.48
N LEU A 10 -2.04 14.66 -35.64
CA LEU A 10 -1.91 15.74 -34.66
C LEU A 10 -2.86 15.55 -33.46
N LEU A 11 -4.01 14.91 -33.68
CA LEU A 11 -5.02 14.66 -32.63
C LEU A 11 -4.68 13.46 -31.72
N SER A 12 -3.81 12.55 -32.16
CA SER A 12 -3.36 11.39 -31.36
C SER A 12 -2.34 11.73 -30.28
N CYS A 13 -1.77 12.94 -30.27
CA CYS A 13 -0.77 13.36 -29.27
C CYS A 13 -1.34 13.80 -27.91
N PHE A 14 -2.67 13.96 -27.76
CA PHE A 14 -3.25 14.65 -26.60
C PHE A 14 -3.91 13.77 -25.52
N ALA A 15 -3.79 12.45 -25.55
CA ALA A 15 -4.54 11.59 -24.62
C ALA A 15 -3.71 10.51 -23.90
N VAL A 16 -2.55 10.85 -23.35
CA VAL A 16 -1.93 10.04 -22.28
C VAL A 16 -2.13 10.76 -20.95
N ILE A 17 -3.35 10.73 -20.44
CA ILE A 17 -3.63 11.08 -19.04
C ILE A 17 -3.13 9.90 -18.20
N ALA A 18 -1.85 9.93 -17.81
CA ALA A 18 -1.33 8.96 -16.85
C ALA A 18 -2.03 9.20 -15.51
N GLN A 19 -2.86 8.26 -15.06
CA GLN A 19 -3.42 8.28 -13.70
C GLN A 19 -2.27 8.39 -12.70
N LYS A 20 -2.17 9.53 -12.01
CA LYS A 20 -1.18 9.78 -10.96
C LYS A 20 -1.62 9.04 -9.70
N ASN A 21 -1.43 7.72 -9.72
CA ASN A 21 -1.75 6.84 -8.60
C ASN A 21 -0.81 7.03 -7.40
N ILE A 22 0.28 7.79 -7.58
CA ILE A 22 1.30 8.04 -6.57
C ILE A 22 1.34 9.52 -6.22
N TYR A 23 1.18 9.81 -4.93
CA TYR A 23 1.39 11.11 -4.33
C TYR A 23 2.68 11.08 -3.49
N GLU A 24 3.46 12.15 -3.60
CA GLU A 24 4.63 12.43 -2.76
C GLU A 24 4.48 13.86 -2.23
N SER A 25 4.71 14.03 -0.94
CA SER A 25 4.65 15.34 -0.29
C SER A 25 5.79 16.24 -0.78
N PRO A 26 5.55 17.53 -1.05
CA PRO A 26 6.62 18.46 -1.41
C PRO A 26 7.64 18.65 -0.28
N ASN A 27 7.24 18.40 0.97
CA ASN A 27 8.09 18.53 2.15
C ASN A 27 8.68 17.17 2.58
N PHE A 28 8.67 16.16 1.70
CA PHE A 28 9.15 14.82 2.02
C PHE A 28 10.58 14.85 2.57
N ASP A 29 11.51 15.47 1.82
CA ASP A 29 12.92 15.46 2.17
C ASP A 29 13.21 16.08 3.54
N ASP A 30 12.47 17.14 3.90
CA ASP A 30 12.65 17.83 5.18
C ASP A 30 12.05 17.00 6.33
N LEU A 31 10.83 16.50 6.14
CA LEU A 31 10.10 15.74 7.16
C LEU A 31 10.71 14.35 7.42
N SER A 32 11.29 13.71 6.41
CA SER A 32 11.86 12.36 6.53
C SER A 32 13.39 12.35 6.68
N SER A 33 14.01 13.52 6.88
CA SER A 33 15.48 13.67 6.86
C SER A 33 16.18 12.84 7.93
N ASP A 34 15.55 12.68 9.09
CA ASP A 34 16.03 11.97 10.27
C ASP A 34 15.44 10.57 10.46
N HIS A 35 14.44 10.18 9.65
CA HIS A 35 13.81 8.86 9.75
C HIS A 35 14.82 7.72 9.63
N ASN A 36 14.77 6.74 10.51
CA ASN A 36 15.59 5.51 10.47
C ASN A 36 14.75 4.25 10.60
N LEU A 37 13.62 4.31 11.30
CA LEU A 37 12.77 3.16 11.57
C LEU A 37 11.30 3.48 11.24
N LEU A 38 10.67 2.64 10.42
CA LEU A 38 9.24 2.72 10.10
C LEU A 38 8.50 1.50 10.64
N ALA A 39 7.29 1.67 11.15
CA ALA A 39 6.39 0.54 11.47
C ALA A 39 5.37 0.32 10.35
N ILE A 40 5.03 -0.94 10.09
CA ILE A 40 3.89 -1.30 9.25
C ILE A 40 2.78 -1.75 10.20
N ILE A 41 1.63 -1.07 10.19
CA ILE A 41 0.47 -1.46 11.01
C ILE A 41 -0.52 -2.30 10.18
N PRO A 42 -1.44 -3.06 10.83
CA PRO A 42 -2.48 -3.78 10.12
C PRO A 42 -3.30 -2.86 9.22
N PHE A 43 -3.61 -3.31 8.01
CA PHE A 43 -4.38 -2.52 7.05
C PHE A 43 -5.87 -2.57 7.41
N LEU A 44 -6.54 -1.42 7.33
CA LEU A 44 -7.98 -1.36 7.54
C LEU A 44 -8.69 -1.93 6.32
N THR A 45 -9.42 -3.02 6.52
CA THR A 45 -10.03 -3.79 5.45
C THR A 45 -11.54 -3.69 5.54
N ASN A 46 -12.16 -3.53 4.39
CA ASN A 46 -13.60 -3.63 4.20
C ASN A 46 -13.87 -4.76 3.22
N LEU A 47 -14.63 -5.76 3.65
CA LEU A 47 -15.00 -6.92 2.84
C LEU A 47 -16.46 -6.84 2.41
N ASP A 48 -16.69 -6.72 1.11
CA ASP A 48 -18.01 -6.81 0.46
C ASP A 48 -18.15 -8.14 -0.28
N LEU A 49 -18.24 -9.23 0.50
CA LEU A 49 -18.34 -10.58 -0.04
C LEU A 49 -19.73 -10.83 -0.62
N ASN A 50 -19.79 -11.52 -1.77
CA ASN A 50 -21.05 -11.95 -2.38
C ASN A 50 -21.86 -12.90 -1.48
N GLU A 51 -21.17 -13.68 -0.64
CA GLU A 51 -21.80 -14.59 0.31
C GLU A 51 -22.05 -13.90 1.65
N LYS A 52 -23.27 -14.06 2.17
CA LYS A 52 -23.63 -13.52 3.48
C LYS A 52 -22.96 -14.32 4.58
N VAL A 53 -21.99 -13.70 5.25
CA VAL A 53 -21.38 -14.20 6.49
C VAL A 53 -21.98 -13.50 7.71
N SER A 54 -21.78 -14.07 8.90
CA SER A 54 -22.16 -13.39 10.14
C SER A 54 -21.27 -12.16 10.37
N LYS A 55 -21.78 -11.15 11.09
CA LYS A 55 -21.00 -9.93 11.39
C LYS A 55 -19.69 -10.21 12.11
N SER A 56 -19.66 -11.19 13.01
CA SER A 56 -18.44 -11.57 13.73
C SER A 56 -17.42 -12.23 12.79
N GLU A 57 -17.90 -13.04 11.85
CA GLU A 57 -17.05 -13.70 10.87
C GLU A 57 -16.50 -12.69 9.85
N GLN A 58 -17.32 -11.75 9.39
CA GLN A 58 -16.88 -10.67 8.50
C GLN A 58 -15.72 -9.89 9.10
N LYS A 59 -15.84 -9.44 10.36
CA LYS A 59 -14.77 -8.74 11.07
C LYS A 59 -13.49 -9.56 11.18
N ARG A 60 -13.61 -10.85 11.48
CA ARG A 60 -12.47 -11.77 11.56
C ARG A 60 -11.76 -11.89 10.22
N LEU A 61 -12.51 -11.98 9.12
CA LEU A 61 -11.96 -12.06 7.76
C LEU A 61 -11.29 -10.74 7.34
N GLU A 62 -11.91 -9.58 7.62
CA GLU A 62 -11.33 -8.26 7.38
C GLU A 62 -9.98 -8.09 8.09
N GLN A 63 -9.96 -8.44 9.38
CA GLN A 63 -8.76 -8.43 10.20
C GLN A 63 -7.68 -9.34 9.60
N ASN A 64 -8.02 -10.56 9.20
CA ASN A 64 -7.06 -11.50 8.59
C ASN A 64 -6.46 -10.96 7.29
N GLU A 65 -7.25 -10.36 6.41
CA GLU A 65 -6.75 -9.72 5.17
C GLU A 65 -5.83 -8.52 5.50
N GLY A 66 -6.18 -7.73 6.51
CA GLY A 66 -5.38 -6.60 6.98
C GLY A 66 -4.00 -7.03 7.47
N TYR A 67 -3.92 -8.11 8.25
CA TYR A 67 -2.66 -8.73 8.67
C TYR A 67 -1.92 -9.40 7.51
N ALA A 68 -2.63 -10.03 6.57
CA ALA A 68 -1.99 -10.64 5.40
C ALA A 68 -1.23 -9.61 4.56
N VAL A 69 -1.80 -8.41 4.36
CA VAL A 69 -1.13 -7.30 3.69
C VAL A 69 0.08 -6.80 4.49
N GLN A 70 -0.05 -6.64 5.79
CA GLN A 70 1.06 -6.24 6.68
C GLN A 70 2.24 -7.22 6.54
N ASN A 71 1.98 -8.52 6.61
CA ASN A 71 2.98 -9.59 6.47
C ASN A 71 3.66 -9.56 5.10
N ALA A 72 2.87 -9.38 4.04
CA ALA A 72 3.37 -9.33 2.68
C ALA A 72 4.26 -8.09 2.44
N LEU A 73 3.91 -6.94 3.02
CA LEU A 73 4.75 -5.74 2.95
C LEU A 73 6.06 -5.91 3.73
N GLU A 74 6.04 -6.47 4.94
CA GLU A 74 7.27 -6.75 5.69
C GLU A 74 8.20 -7.68 4.89
N THR A 75 7.65 -8.73 4.29
CA THR A 75 8.40 -9.67 3.44
C THR A 75 9.03 -8.94 2.27
N TYR A 76 8.23 -8.14 1.53
CA TYR A 76 8.72 -7.37 0.40
C TYR A 76 9.86 -6.41 0.77
N PHE A 77 9.67 -5.62 1.84
CA PHE A 77 10.68 -4.65 2.27
C PHE A 77 11.94 -5.33 2.82
N SER A 78 11.80 -6.47 3.48
CA SER A 78 12.94 -7.28 3.95
C SER A 78 13.78 -7.79 2.78
N GLU A 79 13.13 -8.34 1.74
CA GLU A 79 13.83 -8.76 0.52
C GLU A 79 14.45 -7.58 -0.23
N ARG A 80 13.75 -6.44 -0.29
CA ARG A 80 14.24 -5.24 -0.96
C ARG A 80 15.48 -4.68 -0.26
N SER A 81 15.46 -4.63 1.07
CA SER A 81 16.58 -4.14 1.90
C SER A 81 17.84 -4.99 1.75
N LYS A 82 17.70 -6.30 1.50
CA LYS A 82 18.84 -7.19 1.17
C LYS A 82 19.46 -6.89 -0.19
N LYS A 83 18.62 -6.52 -1.18
CA LYS A 83 19.05 -6.25 -2.57
C LYS A 83 19.60 -4.84 -2.75
N LYS A 84 19.10 -3.86 -1.99
CA LYS A 84 19.53 -2.46 -2.01
C LYS A 84 19.50 -1.90 -0.59
N LYS A 85 20.53 -1.13 -0.22
CA LYS A 85 20.54 -0.40 1.06
C LYS A 85 19.46 0.68 1.05
N LEU A 86 18.31 0.38 1.64
CA LEU A 86 17.32 1.40 1.94
C LEU A 86 17.83 2.26 3.11
N PRO A 87 17.57 3.57 3.09
CA PRO A 87 18.02 4.47 4.15
C PRO A 87 17.23 4.25 5.44
N VAL A 88 16.11 3.53 5.40
CA VAL A 88 15.26 3.21 6.56
C VAL A 88 15.19 1.71 6.77
N GLN A 89 15.00 1.33 8.03
CA GLN A 89 14.69 -0.02 8.48
C GLN A 89 13.20 -0.12 8.80
N PHE A 90 12.72 -1.35 8.88
CA PHE A 90 11.33 -1.65 9.18
C PHE A 90 11.26 -2.40 10.51
N GLN A 91 10.40 -1.93 11.40
CA GLN A 91 10.13 -2.61 12.66
C GLN A 91 9.51 -3.97 12.35
N ASN A 92 9.97 -5.01 13.05
CA ASN A 92 9.40 -6.34 12.91
C ASN A 92 7.91 -6.32 13.30
N ILE A 93 7.06 -6.91 12.46
CA ILE A 93 5.60 -6.86 12.64
C ILE A 93 5.11 -7.55 13.90
N LYS A 94 5.84 -8.57 14.41
CA LYS A 94 5.50 -9.23 15.67
C LYS A 94 5.71 -8.28 16.83
N ASN A 95 6.77 -7.48 16.78
CA ASN A 95 7.01 -6.42 17.75
C ASN A 95 5.94 -5.32 17.63
N THR A 96 5.62 -4.86 16.42
CA THR A 96 4.56 -3.87 16.20
C THR A 96 3.23 -4.36 16.81
N THR A 97 2.81 -5.58 16.47
CA THR A 97 1.57 -6.17 16.98
C THR A 97 1.59 -6.34 18.50
N ALA A 98 2.71 -6.79 19.06
CA ALA A 98 2.86 -6.93 20.52
C ALA A 98 2.82 -5.59 21.25
N ILE A 99 3.44 -4.54 20.70
CA ILE A 99 3.42 -3.19 21.28
C ILE A 99 2.00 -2.61 21.22
N LEU A 100 1.30 -2.74 20.09
CA LEU A 100 -0.11 -2.30 19.97
C LEU A 100 -0.98 -3.01 21.01
N ALA A 101 -0.88 -4.34 21.09
CA ALA A 101 -1.67 -5.14 22.03
C ALA A 101 -1.38 -4.78 23.51
N LYS A 102 -0.12 -4.55 23.87
CA LYS A 102 0.27 -4.09 25.23
C LYS A 102 -0.33 -2.74 25.59
N ASN A 103 -0.66 -1.90 24.61
CA ASN A 103 -1.29 -0.60 24.79
C ASN A 103 -2.82 -0.64 24.57
N ASN A 104 -3.42 -1.84 24.54
CA ASN A 104 -4.85 -2.05 24.29
C ASN A 104 -5.33 -1.47 22.94
N ILE A 105 -4.42 -1.41 21.96
CA ILE A 105 -4.74 -1.03 20.59
C ILE A 105 -5.05 -2.30 19.82
N THR A 106 -6.31 -2.43 19.40
CA THR A 106 -6.84 -3.55 18.65
C THR A 106 -7.13 -3.12 17.21
N TYR A 107 -7.49 -4.08 16.36
CA TYR A 107 -7.83 -3.79 14.97
C TYR A 107 -9.04 -2.83 14.86
N GLU A 108 -9.97 -2.92 15.80
CA GLU A 108 -11.22 -2.16 15.81
C GLU A 108 -11.09 -0.73 16.32
N ASN A 109 -9.97 -0.38 16.98
CA ASN A 109 -9.78 0.95 17.57
C ASN A 109 -8.50 1.65 17.09
N ILE A 110 -7.69 1.01 16.24
CA ILE A 110 -6.42 1.58 15.78
C ILE A 110 -6.58 2.88 15.02
N ASP A 111 -7.74 3.08 14.37
CA ASP A 111 -8.11 4.28 13.62
C ASP A 111 -8.51 5.48 14.50
N VAL A 112 -8.76 5.25 15.79
CA VAL A 112 -9.01 6.30 16.79
C VAL A 112 -7.72 7.07 17.12
N TYR A 113 -6.56 6.43 16.95
CA TYR A 113 -5.26 7.01 17.26
C TYR A 113 -4.70 7.79 16.06
N THR A 114 -4.14 8.96 16.33
CA THR A 114 -3.41 9.71 15.32
C THR A 114 -2.10 9.00 14.94
N THR A 115 -1.61 9.25 13.73
CA THR A 115 -0.27 8.79 13.30
C THR A 115 0.80 9.14 14.33
N LYS A 116 0.75 10.36 14.88
CA LYS A 116 1.72 10.82 15.87
C LYS A 116 1.70 9.96 17.13
N GLN A 117 0.51 9.72 17.69
CA GLN A 117 0.35 8.86 18.87
C GLN A 117 0.81 7.43 18.60
N LEU A 118 0.43 6.86 17.45
CA LEU A 118 0.86 5.51 17.06
C LEU A 118 2.39 5.44 16.92
N SER A 119 3.01 6.46 16.33
CA SER A 119 4.47 6.52 16.15
C SER A 119 5.20 6.61 17.48
N GLU A 120 4.70 7.43 18.42
CA GLU A 120 5.24 7.55 19.77
C GLU A 120 5.13 6.22 20.53
N ILE A 121 3.97 5.56 20.48
CA ILE A 121 3.72 4.27 21.14
C ILE A 121 4.62 3.16 20.56
N LEU A 122 4.77 3.13 19.23
CA LEU A 122 5.58 2.14 18.53
C LEU A 122 7.08 2.42 18.58
N GLY A 123 7.48 3.64 18.97
CA GLY A 123 8.88 4.08 18.99
C GLY A 123 9.49 4.13 17.59
N VAL A 124 8.76 4.67 16.61
CA VAL A 124 9.17 4.74 15.20
C VAL A 124 9.04 6.14 14.61
N ASP A 125 9.83 6.43 13.59
CA ASP A 125 9.87 7.75 12.94
C ASP A 125 8.74 7.94 11.94
N GLY A 126 8.09 6.85 11.51
CA GLY A 126 6.94 6.93 10.61
C GLY A 126 6.17 5.64 10.52
N ILE A 127 4.96 5.74 9.95
CA ILE A 127 4.02 4.63 9.86
C ILE A 127 3.67 4.37 8.40
N ILE A 128 3.72 3.11 8.04
CA ILE A 128 3.13 2.54 6.84
C ILE A 128 1.77 1.98 7.23
N SER A 129 0.73 2.54 6.65
CA SER A 129 -0.67 2.17 6.88
C SER A 129 -1.43 2.17 5.57
N GLY A 130 -2.69 1.76 5.60
CA GLY A 130 -3.48 1.74 4.39
C GLY A 130 -4.88 1.20 4.57
N THR A 131 -5.61 1.23 3.45
CA THR A 131 -6.95 0.71 3.34
C THR A 131 -7.01 -0.36 2.26
N LEU A 132 -7.87 -1.34 2.46
CA LEU A 132 -8.10 -2.45 1.55
C LEU A 132 -9.61 -2.66 1.41
N ASP A 133 -10.16 -2.35 0.25
CA ASP A 133 -11.54 -2.68 -0.10
C ASP A 133 -11.50 -3.91 -1.00
N LEU A 134 -12.19 -4.98 -0.63
CA LEU A 134 -12.20 -6.24 -1.39
C LEU A 134 -13.60 -6.83 -1.48
N ASN A 135 -13.87 -7.54 -2.58
CA ASN A 135 -15.06 -8.39 -2.74
C ASN A 135 -14.74 -9.90 -2.74
N ILE A 136 -13.48 -10.26 -2.47
CA ILE A 136 -12.98 -11.63 -2.37
C ILE A 136 -12.01 -11.76 -1.18
N LEU A 137 -11.79 -12.99 -0.71
CA LEU A 137 -10.75 -13.32 0.27
C LEU A 137 -9.40 -13.53 -0.42
N LEU A 138 -8.65 -12.44 -0.62
CA LEU A 138 -7.38 -12.46 -1.33
C LEU A 138 -6.33 -13.36 -0.64
N SER A 139 -6.33 -13.41 0.69
CA SER A 139 -5.44 -14.25 1.49
C SER A 139 -5.67 -15.75 1.28
N SER A 140 -6.90 -16.14 0.91
CA SER A 140 -7.26 -17.52 0.57
C SER A 140 -6.92 -17.88 -0.88
N GLY A 141 -6.45 -16.91 -1.66
CA GLY A 141 -6.13 -17.06 -3.08
C GLY A 141 -7.24 -16.55 -4.00
N VAL A 142 -6.85 -16.13 -5.20
CA VAL A 142 -7.78 -15.66 -6.23
C VAL A 142 -8.39 -16.88 -6.94
N PRO A 143 -9.74 -16.99 -7.03
CA PRO A 143 -10.39 -18.05 -7.77
C PRO A 143 -9.89 -18.11 -9.22
N THR A 144 -9.41 -19.27 -9.65
CA THR A 144 -8.89 -19.48 -11.01
C THR A 144 -9.99 -19.76 -12.03
N GLU A 145 -11.20 -20.07 -11.56
CA GLU A 145 -12.33 -20.40 -12.42
C GLU A 145 -12.80 -19.18 -13.21
N PHE A 146 -13.00 -19.39 -14.50
CA PHE A 146 -13.41 -18.36 -15.45
C PHE A 146 -14.93 -18.26 -15.37
N SER A 147 -15.47 -17.27 -14.65
CA SER A 147 -16.91 -17.03 -14.72
C SER A 147 -17.23 -16.38 -16.07
N PHE A 148 -18.25 -16.88 -16.78
CA PHE A 148 -18.77 -16.29 -18.02
C PHE A 148 -19.15 -14.80 -17.83
N THR A 149 -19.46 -14.39 -16.59
CA THR A 149 -19.71 -12.99 -16.22
C THR A 149 -18.46 -12.10 -16.28
N ASP A 150 -17.27 -12.65 -16.05
CA ASP A 150 -15.99 -11.91 -16.10
C ASP A 150 -15.60 -11.55 -17.54
N TYR A 151 -16.06 -12.35 -18.51
CA TYR A 151 -15.85 -12.12 -19.94
C TYR A 151 -16.73 -10.98 -20.48
N ILE A 152 -17.96 -10.86 -19.99
CA ILE A 152 -18.93 -9.83 -20.43
C ILE A 152 -18.67 -8.48 -19.74
N SER A 153 -18.16 -8.48 -18.50
CA SER A 153 -17.95 -7.27 -17.69
C SER A 153 -16.61 -6.55 -17.88
N GLY A 154 -15.69 -7.08 -18.70
CA GLY A 154 -14.42 -6.40 -19.02
C GLY A 154 -13.29 -6.60 -18.00
N GLY A 155 -13.40 -7.58 -17.10
CA GLY A 155 -12.37 -7.99 -16.15
C GLY A 155 -12.85 -7.93 -14.71
N ALA A 156 -12.57 -8.98 -13.93
CA ALA A 156 -12.93 -9.03 -12.52
C ALA A 156 -12.17 -7.95 -11.73
N ASN A 157 -12.90 -6.92 -11.29
CA ASN A 157 -12.45 -5.95 -10.31
C ASN A 157 -12.68 -6.55 -8.92
N TYR A 158 -11.58 -6.84 -8.23
CA TYR A 158 -11.60 -7.46 -6.91
C TYR A 158 -11.55 -6.44 -5.77
N GLY A 159 -11.38 -5.15 -6.09
CA GLY A 159 -11.36 -4.07 -5.12
C GLY A 159 -10.18 -3.10 -5.31
N ARG A 160 -9.75 -2.46 -4.22
CA ARG A 160 -8.71 -1.42 -4.22
C ARG A 160 -7.86 -1.49 -2.97
N ILE A 161 -6.56 -1.26 -3.14
CA ILE A 161 -5.61 -1.10 -2.05
C ILE A 161 -5.01 0.30 -2.10
N GLY A 162 -4.91 0.93 -0.93
CA GLY A 162 -4.21 2.20 -0.74
C GLY A 162 -3.13 2.04 0.32
N ILE A 163 -1.87 2.27 -0.05
CA ILE A 163 -0.74 2.34 0.89
C ILE A 163 -0.41 3.81 1.14
N LYS A 164 -0.14 4.15 2.40
CA LYS A 164 0.27 5.48 2.85
C LYS A 164 1.51 5.34 3.73
N ILE A 165 2.39 6.33 3.64
CA ILE A 165 3.49 6.53 4.57
C ILE A 165 3.29 7.91 5.19
N SER A 166 3.33 7.98 6.51
CA SER A 166 3.16 9.22 7.25
C SER A 166 4.34 9.43 8.19
N ASP A 167 4.72 10.69 8.37
CA ASP A 167 5.73 11.12 9.33
C ASP A 167 5.18 10.97 10.75
N GLY A 168 5.97 10.36 11.63
CA GLY A 168 5.61 10.12 13.02
C GLY A 168 5.65 11.37 13.87
N LYS A 169 6.52 12.34 13.57
CA LYS A 169 6.64 13.55 14.39
C LYS A 169 5.51 14.55 14.15
N SER A 170 5.19 14.81 12.89
CA SER A 170 4.14 15.76 12.49
C SER A 170 2.80 15.12 12.16
N GLY A 171 2.75 13.80 11.97
CA GLY A 171 1.57 13.08 11.51
C GLY A 171 1.23 13.30 10.04
N LYS A 172 2.03 14.07 9.29
CA LYS A 172 1.74 14.45 7.90
C LYS A 172 1.95 13.28 6.94
N LEU A 173 1.10 13.22 5.92
CA LEU A 173 1.24 12.28 4.82
C LEU A 173 2.52 12.61 4.01
N LEU A 174 3.40 11.62 3.87
CA LEU A 174 4.64 11.71 3.12
C LEU A 174 4.48 11.16 1.71
N TRP A 175 3.80 10.03 1.59
CA TRP A 175 3.65 9.33 0.33
C TRP A 175 2.38 8.48 0.35
N LYS A 176 1.73 8.35 -0.81
CA LYS A 176 0.54 7.51 -0.98
C LYS A 176 0.56 6.85 -2.34
N TYR A 177 0.17 5.59 -2.37
CA TYR A 177 -0.05 4.84 -3.60
C TYR A 177 -1.38 4.10 -3.55
N GLU A 178 -2.19 4.28 -4.58
CA GLU A 178 -3.45 3.54 -4.74
C GLU A 178 -3.42 2.68 -5.99
N LYS A 179 -3.99 1.47 -5.88
CA LYS A 179 -4.08 0.57 -7.02
C LYS A 179 -5.34 -0.28 -6.95
N GLU A 180 -6.00 -0.39 -8.09
CA GLU A 180 -7.10 -1.34 -8.28
C GLU A 180 -6.58 -2.78 -8.35
N ILE A 181 -7.30 -3.66 -7.70
CA ILE A 181 -7.03 -5.09 -7.64
C ILE A 181 -7.87 -5.77 -8.71
N ASN A 182 -7.22 -6.49 -9.60
CA ASN A 182 -7.88 -7.27 -10.62
C ASN A 182 -7.16 -8.60 -10.79
N LYS A 183 -7.70 -9.46 -11.65
CA LYS A 183 -7.13 -10.79 -11.97
C LYS A 183 -5.67 -10.79 -12.41
N LYS A 184 -5.16 -9.68 -12.93
CA LYS A 184 -3.75 -9.55 -13.37
C LYS A 184 -2.83 -9.06 -12.25
N THR A 185 -3.37 -8.63 -11.10
CA THR A 185 -2.60 -8.04 -10.01
C THR A 185 -1.87 -9.09 -9.17
N GLY A 186 -2.33 -10.34 -9.11
CA GLY A 186 -1.61 -11.44 -8.45
C GLY A 186 -2.53 -12.61 -8.09
N LYS A 187 -1.95 -13.76 -7.69
CA LYS A 187 -2.71 -14.96 -7.30
C LYS A 187 -3.13 -15.00 -5.83
N ASN A 188 -2.47 -14.23 -4.97
CA ASN A 188 -2.71 -14.13 -3.53
C ASN A 188 -2.17 -12.79 -3.01
N THR A 189 -2.33 -12.52 -1.71
CA THR A 189 -1.90 -11.26 -1.08
C THR A 189 -0.41 -10.98 -1.28
N THR A 190 0.47 -11.97 -1.15
CA THR A 190 1.91 -11.78 -1.31
C THR A 190 2.29 -11.41 -2.74
N ASP A 191 1.77 -12.13 -3.74
CA ASP A 191 2.01 -11.85 -5.17
C ASP A 191 1.43 -10.48 -5.59
N LEU A 192 0.26 -10.12 -5.04
CA LEU A 192 -0.33 -8.81 -5.21
C LEU A 192 0.58 -7.69 -4.70
N ILE A 193 1.01 -7.79 -3.44
CA ILE A 193 1.88 -6.78 -2.83
C ILE A 193 3.22 -6.71 -3.56
N ASP A 194 3.84 -7.84 -3.91
CA ASP A 194 5.11 -7.86 -4.63
C ASP A 194 5.02 -7.16 -6.00
N ARG A 195 4.01 -7.50 -6.81
CA ARG A 195 3.81 -6.87 -8.14
C ARG A 195 3.49 -5.39 -8.02
N MET A 196 2.59 -5.04 -7.10
CA MET A 196 2.20 -3.67 -6.85
C MET A 196 3.40 -2.83 -6.39
N MET A 197 4.14 -3.33 -5.41
CA MET A 197 5.30 -2.62 -4.88
C MET A 197 6.45 -2.56 -5.88
N LYS A 198 6.68 -3.57 -6.74
CA LYS A 198 7.65 -3.48 -7.86
C LYS A 198 7.39 -2.29 -8.79
N LEU A 199 6.12 -1.91 -8.99
CA LEU A 199 5.76 -0.72 -9.76
C LEU A 199 5.95 0.56 -8.96
N ALA A 200 5.55 0.55 -7.68
CA ALA A 200 5.61 1.70 -6.79
C ALA A 200 7.04 2.06 -6.36
N ILE A 201 7.91 1.06 -6.20
CA ILE A 201 9.24 1.21 -5.59
C ILE A 201 10.12 2.18 -6.36
N ARG A 202 9.98 2.22 -7.70
CA ARG A 202 10.68 3.18 -8.57
C ARG A 202 10.39 4.64 -8.22
N LYS A 203 9.27 4.92 -7.56
CA LYS A 203 8.86 6.24 -7.06
C LYS A 203 8.69 6.23 -5.54
N PHE A 204 9.28 5.24 -4.87
CA PHE A 204 9.29 5.17 -3.42
C PHE A 204 10.33 6.17 -2.93
N PRO A 205 9.94 7.11 -2.06
CA PRO A 205 10.74 8.29 -1.84
C PRO A 205 12.00 7.99 -1.02
N TYR A 206 12.01 6.88 -0.26
CA TYR A 206 13.20 6.33 0.40
C TYR A 206 14.09 5.48 -0.54
N GLU A 207 13.82 5.34 -1.83
CA GLU A 207 14.77 4.70 -2.76
C GLU A 207 15.87 5.69 -3.23
N ARG A 208 15.66 7.00 -3.06
CA ARG A 208 16.62 8.04 -3.41
C ARG A 208 17.60 8.28 -2.25
N GLU A 209 18.83 8.67 -2.57
CA GLU A 209 19.75 9.23 -1.58
C GLU A 209 19.12 10.46 -0.93
N ARG A 210 19.27 10.59 0.39
CA ARG A 210 18.69 11.73 1.12
C ARG A 210 19.41 13.00 0.72
N LYS A 211 18.69 14.12 0.71
CA LYS A 211 19.26 15.44 0.42
C LYS A 211 20.51 15.75 1.28
N ARG A 212 20.53 15.34 2.56
CA ARG A 212 21.69 15.52 3.45
C ARG A 212 22.94 14.74 3.02
N ASP A 213 22.74 13.60 2.37
CA ASP A 213 23.82 12.72 1.95
C ASP A 213 24.42 13.24 0.62
N ARG A 214 23.59 13.86 -0.24
CA ARG A 214 24.04 14.50 -1.50
C ARG A 214 24.88 15.76 -1.32
N ILE A 215 24.81 16.41 -0.17
CA ILE A 215 25.55 17.67 0.11
C ILE A 215 26.97 17.37 0.63
N LYS A 216 27.25 16.11 0.99
CA LYS A 216 28.55 15.69 1.55
C LYS A 216 29.56 15.21 0.50
N ASP A 217 29.13 15.07 -0.76
CA ASP A 217 29.95 14.76 -1.93
C ASP A 217 30.17 16.02 -2.78
#